data_AF-A0A094F122-F1
#
_entry.id   AF-A0A094F122-F1
#
_cell.length_a   1.000
_cell.length_b   1.000
_cell.length_c   1.000
_cell.angle_alpha   90.00
_cell.angle_beta   90.00
_cell.angle_gamma   90.00
#
_symmetry.space_group_name_H-M   'P 1'
#
loop_
_entity.id
_entity.type
_entity.pdbx_description
1 polymer ?
#
loop_
_entity_poly.entity_id
_entity_poly.type
_entity_poly.pdbx_seq_one_letter_code
_entity_poly.pdbx_strand_id
1 'polypeptide(L)'
;MASHEPLLSPRLITVIGSLNADITTYTSRIPGGGETLHARSIKTGAEGKGGNQAAACAKLSRTRTDPDNSSADIRMIGAVGRPAWTASTEQLAR
;
A
#
# COMPACT_ATOMS: atom_id res chain seq x y z
N MET A 1 -37.60 -20.67 19.02
CA MET A 1 -36.33 -20.02 19.37
C MET A 1 -35.33 -20.36 18.28
N ALA A 2 -35.21 -19.52 17.25
CA ALA A 2 -34.29 -19.76 16.15
C ALA A 2 -32.89 -19.31 16.57
N SER A 3 -31.95 -20.24 16.65
CA SER A 3 -30.53 -20.01 16.85
C SER A 3 -30.00 -19.25 15.62
N HIS A 4 -29.60 -18.00 15.83
CA HIS A 4 -28.94 -17.21 14.79
C HIS A 4 -27.50 -17.74 14.65
N GLU A 5 -27.26 -18.56 13.63
CA GLU A 5 -25.91 -18.92 13.18
C GLU A 5 -25.14 -17.63 12.84
N PRO A 6 -23.92 -17.42 13.35
CA PRO A 6 -23.16 -16.23 13.02
C PRO A 6 -22.55 -16.46 11.63
N LEU A 7 -23.19 -15.89 10.60
CA LEU A 7 -22.54 -15.66 9.31
C LEU A 7 -21.44 -14.61 9.50
N LEU A 8 -20.34 -14.97 10.15
CA LEU A 8 -19.17 -14.09 10.25
C LEU A 8 -18.28 -14.32 9.03
N SER A 9 -18.83 -14.12 7.84
CA SER A 9 -18.00 -13.74 6.71
C SER A 9 -17.25 -12.46 7.12
N PRO A 10 -15.92 -12.41 7.01
CA PRO A 10 -15.15 -11.24 7.40
C PRO A 10 -15.69 -9.99 6.73
N ARG A 11 -15.75 -8.87 7.47
CA ARG A 11 -16.27 -7.61 6.94
C ARG A 11 -15.42 -7.17 5.75
N LEU A 12 -16.01 -6.88 4.61
CA LEU A 12 -15.25 -6.41 3.44
C LEU A 12 -15.08 -4.89 3.47
N ILE A 13 -13.83 -4.43 3.38
CA ILE A 13 -13.46 -3.02 3.20
C ILE A 13 -12.78 -2.87 1.84
N THR A 14 -13.39 -2.09 0.94
CA THR A 14 -12.79 -1.76 -0.36
C THR A 14 -12.29 -0.32 -0.34
N VAL A 15 -11.00 -0.13 -0.59
CA VAL A 15 -10.37 1.18 -0.75
C VAL A 15 -10.25 1.48 -2.25
N ILE A 16 -10.77 2.63 -2.66
CA ILE A 16 -10.67 3.12 -4.04
C ILE A 16 -9.85 4.40 -4.02
N GLY A 17 -8.70 4.42 -4.69
CA GLY A 17 -7.84 5.60 -4.64
C GLY A 17 -6.51 5.46 -5.36
N SER A 18 -5.59 6.38 -5.07
CA SER A 18 -4.29 6.45 -5.75
C SER A 18 -3.33 5.35 -5.29
N LEU A 19 -2.56 4.88 -6.28
CA LEU A 19 -1.40 4.02 -6.17
C LEU A 19 -0.25 4.73 -6.87
N ASN A 20 0.75 5.16 -6.12
CA ASN A 20 1.87 5.92 -6.64
C ASN A 20 3.17 5.15 -6.43
N ALA A 21 4.15 5.41 -7.28
CA ALA A 21 5.53 5.05 -7.04
C ALA A 21 6.29 6.31 -6.65
N ASP A 22 6.90 6.30 -5.47
CA ASP A 22 7.71 7.41 -5.00
C ASP A 22 9.18 7.15 -5.30
N ILE A 23 9.87 8.20 -5.76
CA ILE A 23 11.31 8.18 -6.03
C ILE A 23 11.95 9.21 -5.11
N THR A 24 12.61 8.72 -4.08
CA THR A 24 13.25 9.55 -3.06
C THR A 24 14.74 9.59 -3.30
N THR A 25 15.27 10.79 -3.55
CA THR A 25 16.70 11.04 -3.75
C THR A 25 17.29 11.70 -2.51
N TYR A 26 18.36 11.14 -1.97
CA TYR A 26 19.04 11.68 -0.79
C TYR A 26 20.28 12.47 -1.22
N THR A 27 20.28 13.76 -0.99
CA THR A 27 21.40 14.68 -1.26
C THR A 27 21.98 15.22 0.05
N SER A 28 23.14 15.89 0.01
CA SER A 28 23.71 16.54 1.20
C SER A 28 22.87 17.74 1.69
N ARG A 29 22.11 18.37 0.79
CA ARG A 29 21.16 19.46 1.04
C ARG A 29 20.15 19.58 -0.11
N ILE A 30 19.14 20.45 0.06
CA ILE A 30 18.22 20.83 -1.02
C ILE A 30 18.99 21.60 -2.10
N PRO A 31 18.82 21.27 -3.40
CA PRO A 31 19.46 22.00 -4.49
C PRO A 31 18.87 23.41 -4.65
N GLY A 32 19.71 24.36 -5.04
CA GLY A 32 19.26 25.69 -5.45
C GLY A 32 18.60 25.69 -6.83
N GLY A 33 18.01 26.82 -7.23
CA GLY A 33 17.41 26.97 -8.56
C GLY A 33 18.46 26.80 -9.67
N GLY A 34 18.21 25.87 -10.60
CA GLY A 34 19.10 25.57 -11.73
C GLY A 34 20.37 24.76 -11.37
N GLU A 35 20.57 24.42 -10.10
CA GLU A 35 21.72 23.65 -9.65
C GLU A 35 21.57 22.15 -9.98
N THR A 36 22.67 21.51 -10.38
CA THR A 36 22.77 20.04 -10.44
C THR A 36 23.63 19.54 -9.28
N LEU A 37 23.08 18.63 -8.47
CA LEU A 37 23.75 18.06 -7.29
C LEU A 37 23.81 16.54 -7.38
N HIS A 38 24.95 15.95 -7.01
CA HIS A 38 25.10 14.50 -6.97
C HIS A 38 24.30 13.89 -5.81
N ALA A 39 23.51 12.86 -6.10
CA ALA A 39 22.79 12.11 -5.08
C ALA A 39 23.74 11.19 -4.31
N ARG A 40 23.56 11.10 -2.99
CA ARG A 40 24.23 10.10 -2.15
C ARG A 40 23.60 8.72 -2.34
N SER A 41 22.29 8.69 -2.56
CA SER A 41 21.53 7.47 -2.84
C SER A 41 20.15 7.79 -3.40
N ILE A 42 19.51 6.77 -3.99
CA ILE A 42 18.14 6.80 -4.49
C ILE A 42 17.37 5.62 -3.89
N LYS A 43 16.11 5.82 -3.53
CA LYS A 43 15.19 4.77 -3.09
C LYS A 43 13.88 4.90 -3.84
N THR A 44 13.33 3.76 -4.25
CA THR A 44 11.97 3.65 -4.79
C THR A 44 11.06 3.05 -3.73
N GLY A 45 9.87 3.61 -3.55
CA GLY A 45 8.87 3.14 -2.60
C GLY A 45 7.49 3.05 -3.23
N ALA A 46 6.63 2.22 -2.64
CA ALA A 46 5.21 2.22 -2.93
C ALA A 46 4.51 3.27 -2.06
N GLU A 47 3.70 4.12 -2.69
CA GLU A 47 3.01 5.24 -2.05
C GLU A 47 1.60 5.40 -2.65
N GLY A 48 0.96 6.53 -2.37
CA GLY A 48 -0.40 6.82 -2.79
C GLY A 48 -1.36 6.66 -1.63
N LYS A 49 -2.22 7.66 -1.44
CA LYS A 49 -3.11 7.74 -0.27
C LYS A 49 -4.01 6.52 -0.16
N GLY A 50 -4.53 6.02 -1.29
CA GLY A 50 -5.36 4.82 -1.34
C GLY A 50 -4.57 3.56 -0.95
N GLY A 51 -3.41 3.35 -1.57
CA GLY A 51 -2.50 2.25 -1.22
C GLY A 51 -2.12 2.23 0.27
N ASN A 52 -1.74 3.38 0.81
CA ASN A 52 -1.35 3.51 2.22
C ASN A 52 -2.53 3.21 3.17
N GLN A 53 -3.74 3.67 2.85
CA GLN A 53 -4.94 3.36 3.63
C GLN A 53 -5.28 1.87 3.57
N ALA A 54 -5.25 1.24 2.39
CA ALA A 54 -5.49 -0.19 2.22
C ALA A 54 -4.49 -1.03 3.02
N ALA A 55 -3.20 -0.70 2.94
CA ALA A 55 -2.16 -1.37 3.71
C ALA A 55 -2.34 -1.19 5.23
N ALA A 56 -2.75 -0.01 5.68
CA ALA A 56 -3.06 0.23 7.09
C ALA A 56 -4.25 -0.61 7.56
N CYS A 57 -5.34 -0.65 6.79
CA CYS A 57 -6.50 -1.49 7.11
C CYS A 57 -6.13 -2.97 7.20
N ALA A 58 -5.31 -3.48 6.27
CA ALA A 58 -4.90 -4.90 6.25
C ALA A 58 -3.99 -5.26 7.44
N LYS A 59 -3.16 -4.32 7.89
CA LYS A 59 -2.33 -4.49 9.09
C LYS A 59 -3.17 -4.49 10.38
N LEU A 60 -4.22 -3.67 10.42
CA LEU A 60 -5.09 -3.52 11.59
C LEU A 60 -6.19 -4.60 11.67
N SER A 61 -6.46 -5.32 10.58
CA SER A 61 -7.52 -6.33 10.55
C SER A 61 -7.19 -7.59 11.36
N ARG A 62 -5.92 -7.81 11.72
CA ARG A 62 -5.39 -9.01 12.38
C ARG A 62 -4.39 -8.67 13.47
N THR A 63 -4.18 -9.58 14.42
CA THR A 63 -3.20 -9.38 15.50
C THR A 63 -1.88 -10.07 15.19
N ARG A 64 -0.79 -9.64 15.82
CA ARG A 64 0.54 -10.28 15.63
C ARG A 64 0.58 -11.73 16.14
N THR A 65 -0.27 -12.05 17.11
CA THR A 65 -0.36 -13.35 17.78
C THR A 65 -1.38 -14.29 17.12
N ASP A 66 -2.24 -13.76 16.27
CA ASP A 66 -3.27 -14.50 15.53
C ASP A 66 -3.38 -13.92 14.11
N PRO A 67 -2.43 -14.29 13.22
CA PRO A 67 -2.34 -13.72 11.87
C PRO A 67 -3.38 -14.30 10.91
N ASP A 68 -3.94 -15.47 11.23
CA ASP A 68 -4.88 -16.21 10.37
C ASP A 68 -6.32 -15.75 10.59
N ASN A 69 -6.60 -15.09 11.71
CA ASN A 69 -7.93 -14.58 12.04
C ASN A 69 -8.03 -13.07 11.73
N SER A 70 -8.58 -12.75 10.55
CA SER A 70 -8.83 -11.38 10.15
C SER A 70 -10.27 -10.95 10.46
N SER A 71 -10.42 -9.81 11.13
CA SER A 71 -11.71 -9.16 11.37
C SER A 71 -12.35 -8.57 10.11
N ALA A 72 -11.54 -8.35 9.06
CA ALA A 72 -11.98 -7.78 7.80
C ALA A 72 -11.13 -8.23 6.60
N ASP A 73 -11.78 -8.40 5.45
CA ASP A 73 -11.11 -8.57 4.16
C ASP A 73 -10.86 -7.20 3.54
N ILE A 74 -9.64 -6.94 3.07
CA ILE A 74 -9.27 -5.66 2.49
C ILE A 74 -9.04 -5.81 0.98
N ARG A 75 -9.70 -4.96 0.19
CA ARG A 75 -9.49 -4.87 -1.26
C ARG A 75 -9.04 -3.47 -1.64
N MET A 76 -8.10 -3.37 -2.59
CA MET A 76 -7.65 -2.11 -3.16
C MET A 76 -8.02 -2.06 -4.65
N ILE A 77 -8.65 -0.96 -5.06
CA ILE A 77 -8.95 -0.65 -6.46
C ILE A 77 -8.26 0.67 -6.81
N GLY A 78 -7.39 0.64 -7.81
CA GLY A 78 -6.73 1.82 -8.35
C GLY A 78 -6.23 1.56 -9.76
N ALA A 79 -5.86 2.63 -10.47
CA ALA A 79 -5.24 2.55 -11.77
C ALA A 79 -3.72 2.60 -11.62
N VAL A 80 -3.01 1.71 -12.31
CA VAL A 80 -1.55 1.73 -12.41
C VAL A 80 -1.15 1.92 -13.87
N GLY A 81 -0.06 2.66 -14.09
CA GLY A 81 0.52 2.80 -15.44
C GLY A 81 1.13 1.49 -15.93
N ARG A 82 1.41 1.39 -17.24
CA ARG A 82 2.26 0.32 -17.78
C ARG A 82 3.71 0.61 -17.37
N PRO A 83 4.35 -0.22 -16.54
CA PRO A 83 5.74 0.04 -16.19
C PRO A 83 6.63 -0.20 -17.43
N ALA A 84 7.57 0.71 -17.70
CA ALA A 84 8.59 0.52 -18.73
C ALA A 84 9.64 -0.54 -18.33
N TRP A 85 9.67 -0.90 -17.05
CA TRP A 85 10.55 -1.92 -16.49
C TRP A 85 9.68 -3.08 -15.99
N THR A 86 9.69 -4.22 -16.69
CA THR A 86 9.01 -5.44 -16.27
C THR A 86 9.76 -6.08 -15.10
N ALA A 87 9.56 -5.56 -13.90
CA ALA A 87 9.93 -6.24 -12.66
C ALA A 87 8.74 -6.21 -11.70
N SER A 88 8.03 -7.35 -11.66
CA SER A 88 7.13 -7.78 -10.57
C SER A 88 6.05 -6.79 -10.13
N THR A 89 4.94 -6.75 -10.87
CA THR A 89 3.66 -6.15 -10.47
C THR A 89 2.94 -6.88 -9.31
N GLU A 90 3.60 -7.76 -8.55
CA GLU A 90 2.95 -8.53 -7.47
C GLU A 90 3.01 -7.90 -6.07
N GLN A 91 3.54 -6.68 -5.90
CA GLN A 91 3.83 -6.15 -4.55
C GLN A 91 2.76 -5.28 -3.87
N LEU A 92 1.54 -5.15 -4.39
CA LEU A 92 0.56 -4.20 -3.81
C LEU A 92 -0.82 -4.75 -3.43
N ALA A 93 -1.02 -6.08 -3.41
CA ALA A 93 -2.30 -6.66 -2.99
C ALA A 93 -2.16 -7.97 -2.18
N ARG A 94 -1.37 -7.96 -1.11
CA ARG A 94 -1.45 -8.96 -0.03
C ARG A 94 -1.42 -8.27 1.32
#